data_AF-A0A162LA04-F1
#
_entry.id   AF-A0A162LA04-F1
#
_cell.length_a   1.000
_cell.length_b   1.000
_cell.length_c   1.000
_cell.angle_alpha   90.00
_cell.angle_beta   90.00
_cell.angle_gamma   90.00
#
_symmetry.space_group_name_H-M   'P 1'
#
loop_
_entity.id
_entity.type
_entity.pdbx_description
1 polymer ?
#
loop_
_entity_poly.entity_id
_entity_poly.type
_entity_poly.pdbx_seq_one_letter_code
_entity_poly.pdbx_strand_id
1 'polypeptide(L)' 'MSDNSLDEKKKKAREMLISGKTDKEIKDETGLRPKEISRIQQEITKHF' A
#
# COMPACT_ATOMS: atom_id res chain seq x y z
N MET A 1 -4.65 -12.49 18.83
CA MET A 1 -3.79 -12.65 17.64
C MET A 1 -4.44 -11.93 16.47
N SER A 2 -4.39 -10.59 16.38
CA SER A 2 -5.23 -9.87 15.41
C SER A 2 -4.72 -8.48 14.98
N ASP A 3 -3.42 -8.32 14.73
CA ASP A 3 -2.90 -7.06 14.12
C ASP A 3 -1.97 -7.25 12.91
N ASN A 4 -1.45 -8.46 12.65
CA ASN A 4 -0.52 -8.68 11.53
C ASN A 4 -1.13 -8.41 10.14
N SER A 5 -2.44 -8.55 9.96
CA SER A 5 -3.04 -8.50 8.62
C SER A 5 -3.00 -7.11 7.99
N LEU A 6 -3.14 -6.04 8.79
CA LEU A 6 -3.17 -4.68 8.23
C LEU A 6 -1.77 -4.21 7.84
N ASP A 7 -0.77 -4.50 8.67
CA ASP A 7 0.61 -4.11 8.40
C ASP A 7 1.20 -4.91 7.24
N GLU A 8 0.86 -6.20 7.10
CA GLU A 8 1.22 -6.99 5.92
C GLU A 8 0.60 -6.42 4.63
N LYS A 9 -0.67 -6.01 4.66
CA LYS A 9 -1.32 -5.36 3.52
C LYS A 9 -0.64 -4.05 3.13
N LYS A 10 -0.28 -3.22 4.12
CA LYS A 10 0.46 -1.96 3.88
C LYS A 10 1.86 -2.22 3.34
N LYS A 11 2.56 -3.22 3.85
CA LYS A 11 3.88 -3.61 3.36
C LYS A 11 3.82 -4.07 1.91
N LYS A 12 2.86 -4.95 1.58
CA LYS A 12 2.63 -5.40 0.21
C LYS A 12 2.28 -4.23 -0.72
N ALA A 13 1.40 -3.31 -0.28
CA ALA A 13 1.08 -2.11 -1.04
C ALA A 13 2.30 -1.22 -1.29
N ARG A 14 3.21 -1.06 -0.33
CA ARG A 14 4.48 -0.33 -0.51
C ARG A 14 5.35 -0.97 -1.60
N GLU A 15 5.56 -2.28 -1.52
CA GLU A 15 6.36 -3.02 -2.51
C GLU A 15 5.77 -2.89 -3.91
N MET A 16 4.44 -2.97 -4.04
CA MET A 16 3.73 -2.80 -5.30
C MET A 16 3.82 -1.36 -5.84
N LEU A 17 3.69 -0.34 -4.99
CA LEU A 17 3.88 1.07 -5.39
C LEU A 17 5.30 1.32 -5.90
N ILE A 18 6.33 0.77 -5.24
CA ILE A 18 7.73 0.87 -5.67
C ILE A 18 7.94 0.14 -7.01
N SER A 19 7.24 -0.97 -7.23
CA SER A 19 7.24 -1.72 -8.50
C SER A 19 6.50 -0.99 -9.65
N GLY A 20 5.86 0.15 -9.39
CA GLY A 20 5.12 0.93 -10.39
C GLY A 20 3.71 0.41 -10.66
N LYS A 21 3.14 -0.41 -9.77
CA LYS A 21 1.74 -0.85 -9.85
C LYS A 21 0.79 0.32 -9.62
N THR A 22 -0.39 0.23 -10.23
CA THR A 22 -1.44 1.25 -10.08
C THR A 22 -2.26 1.05 -8.80
N ASP A 23 -2.87 2.14 -8.30
CA ASP A 23 -3.75 2.10 -7.13
C ASP A 23 -4.89 1.09 -7.25
N LYS A 24 -5.38 0.84 -8.47
CA LYS A 24 -6.43 -0.15 -8.74
C LYS A 24 -5.91 -1.57 -8.48
N GLU A 25 -4.77 -1.94 -9.04
CA GLU A 25 -4.16 -3.25 -8.82
C GLU A 25 -3.84 -3.47 -7.35
N ILE A 26 -3.28 -2.45 -6.68
CA ILE A 26 -2.95 -2.54 -5.26
C ILE A 26 -4.22 -2.72 -4.41
N LYS A 27 -5.29 -2.00 -4.73
CA LYS A 27 -6.59 -2.16 -4.05
C LYS A 27 -7.12 -3.58 -4.23
N ASP A 28 -7.09 -4.11 -5.45
CA ASP A 28 -7.62 -5.44 -5.75
C ASP A 28 -6.81 -6.53 -5.04
N GLU A 29 -5.49 -6.35 -4.91
CA GLU A 29 -4.60 -7.34 -4.30
C GLU A 29 -4.48 -7.24 -2.76
N THR A 30 -4.60 -6.05 -2.19
CA THR A 30 -4.44 -5.81 -0.74
C THR A 30 -5.76 -5.56 -0.02
N GLY A 31 -6.81 -5.19 -0.74
CA GLY A 31 -8.09 -4.75 -0.19
C GLY A 31 -8.02 -3.39 0.50
N LEU A 32 -6.91 -2.65 0.38
CA LEU A 32 -6.76 -1.33 0.98
C LEU A 32 -7.62 -0.29 0.26
N ARG A 33 -8.08 0.72 1.01
CA ARG A 33 -8.81 1.83 0.41
C ARG A 33 -7.86 2.70 -0.42
N PRO A 34 -8.33 3.33 -1.51
CA PRO A 34 -7.52 4.25 -2.31
C PRO A 34 -6.84 5.35 -1.49
N LYS A 35 -7.53 5.89 -0.47
CA LYS A 35 -6.97 6.89 0.45
C LYS A 35 -5.77 6.38 1.27
N GLU A 36 -5.75 5.08 1.60
CA GLU A 36 -4.64 4.46 2.32
C GLU A 36 -3.44 4.24 1.39
N ILE A 37 -3.70 3.79 0.17
CA ILE A 37 -2.68 3.63 -0.88
C ILE A 37 -2.01 4.99 -1.19
N SER A 38 -2.81 6.05 -1.36
CA SER A 38 -2.30 7.41 -1.59
C SER A 38 -1.44 7.94 -0.44
N ARG A 39 -1.81 7.66 0.82
CA ARG A 39 -0.96 7.99 1.98
C ARG A 39 0.37 7.27 1.95
N ILE A 40 0.36 5.98 1.62
CA ILE A 40 1.59 5.18 1.50
C ILE A 40 2.47 5.73 0.39
N GLN A 41 1.90 6.08 -0.76
CA GLN A 41 2.61 6.70 -1.86
C GLN A 41 3.25 8.04 -1.43
N GLN A 42 2.50 8.89 -0.70
CA GLN A 42 3.02 10.14 -0.16
C GLN A 42 4.16 9.92 0.83
N GLU A 43 4.05 8.92 1.73
CA GLU A 43 5.12 8.53 2.64
C GLU A 43 6.38 8.11 1.89
N ILE A 44 6.24 7.30 0.84
CA ILE A 44 7.35 6.91 -0.03
C ILE A 44 7.99 8.18 -0.63
N THR A 45 7.19 9.03 -1.30
CA THR A 45 7.71 10.26 -1.95
C THR A 45 8.30 11.30 -1.00
N LYS A 46 8.03 11.22 0.32
CA LYS A 46 8.61 12.14 1.31
C LYS A 46 9.99 11.67 1.78
N HIS A 47 10.27 10.38 1.66
CA HIS A 47 11.53 9.77 2.05
C HIS A 47 12.56 9.68 0.91
N PHE A 48 12.13 9.98 -0.32
CA PHE A 48 12.97 10.16 -1.50
C PHE A 48 13.05 11.64 -1.86
#